data_AF-A0A3Q0CIP2-F1
#
_entry.id   AF-A0A3Q0CIP2-F1
#
_cell.length_a   1.000
_cell.length_b   1.000
_cell.length_c   1.000
_cell.angle_alpha   90.00
_cell.angle_beta   90.00
_cell.angle_gamma   90.00
#
_symmetry.space_group_name_H-M   'P 1'
#
loop_
_entity.id
_entity.type
_entity.pdbx_description
1 polymer ?
#
loop_
_entity_poly.entity_id
_entity_poly.type
_entity_poly.pdbx_seq_one_letter_code
_entity_poly.pdbx_strand_id
1 'polypeptide(L)'
;MSLCVLHCVLLHGRSSTMDYQELNEDGELWLVYEGLKQANRLLESQLQSQKRSHENEAEALRGEIQSLKEENNRQQQLLAQNLQLPPEARIEASLQHEITRLTNENLDLMEQLEKQDKTVRKLKKQLKVFAKKIGELEVGQMENISPGQIIDEPIRPVNIPRKEKDFQGMLEYKREDEQKLVKNLILELKPRGVAVNLIPGLPAYILFMCVRHADYLNDDQKVRSLLTSTINSIKKVLKKRGDDFETVSFWLSNTCRFLHCLKQYSGEEGFMKHNTSRQNEHCLTNFDLAEYRQVLSDLAIQIYQQLVRVLENILQPMIGKTSVPEHHIRLPASEASGTCVLWEHKVVKSPQD
;
A
#
# COMPACT_ATOMS: atom_id res chain seq x y z
N MET A 1 -31.04 27.72 15.85
CA MET A 1 -32.24 28.08 15.06
C MET A 1 -33.53 27.41 15.53
N SER A 2 -33.51 26.22 16.13
CA SER A 2 -34.76 25.54 16.55
C SER A 2 -35.47 26.18 17.77
N LEU A 3 -34.74 26.86 18.67
CA LEU A 3 -35.31 27.51 19.86
C LEU A 3 -35.94 28.90 19.60
N CYS A 4 -35.48 29.66 18.61
CA CYS A 4 -36.10 30.96 18.27
C CYS A 4 -37.46 30.80 17.59
N VAL A 5 -37.65 29.74 16.79
CA VAL A 5 -38.92 29.47 16.11
C VAL A 5 -40.00 29.10 17.12
N LEU A 6 -39.66 28.32 18.15
CA LEU A 6 -40.61 27.94 19.20
C LEU A 6 -41.02 29.12 20.08
N HIS A 7 -40.12 30.07 20.33
CA HIS A 7 -40.41 31.27 21.12
C HIS A 7 -41.32 32.26 20.36
N CYS A 8 -41.21 32.36 19.03
CA CYS A 8 -42.11 33.18 18.21
C CYS A 8 -43.55 32.64 18.16
N VAL A 9 -43.71 31.31 18.12
CA VAL A 9 -45.04 30.66 18.11
C VAL A 9 -45.73 30.76 19.48
N LEU A 10 -44.97 30.67 20.58
CA LEU A 10 -45.54 30.75 21.93
C LEU A 10 -45.90 32.18 22.38
N LEU A 11 -45.23 33.22 21.85
CA LEU A 11 -45.54 34.62 22.20
C LEU A 11 -46.70 35.23 21.39
N HIS A 12 -47.07 34.67 20.23
CA HIS A 12 -48.22 35.15 19.44
C HIS A 12 -49.55 34.46 19.77
N GLY A 13 -49.55 33.43 20.62
CA GLY A 13 -50.76 32.70 21.05
C GLY A 13 -51.69 33.46 22.01
N ARG A 14 -51.52 34.77 22.18
CA ARG A 14 -52.32 35.58 23.11
C ARG A 14 -52.67 37.00 22.60
N SER A 15 -52.75 37.19 21.29
CA SER A 15 -53.41 38.37 20.71
C SER A 15 -54.62 37.91 19.90
N SER A 16 -55.77 38.47 20.27
CA SER A 16 -57.13 38.28 19.76
C SER A 16 -57.26 37.52 18.44
N THR A 17 -58.01 36.41 18.47
CA THR A 17 -58.67 35.88 17.27
C THR A 17 -59.59 36.97 16.72
N MET A 18 -59.12 37.75 15.75
CA MET A 18 -60.00 38.60 14.94
C MET A 18 -61.01 37.68 14.28
N ASP A 19 -62.29 37.92 14.53
CA ASP A 19 -63.38 37.11 14.02
C ASP A 19 -63.51 37.36 12.50
N TYR A 20 -62.99 36.43 11.70
CA TYR A 20 -62.95 36.56 10.23
C TYR A 20 -64.35 36.49 9.59
N GLN A 21 -65.40 36.19 10.36
CA GLN A 21 -66.78 36.11 9.86
C GLN A 21 -67.48 37.48 9.75
N GLU A 22 -66.87 38.58 10.19
CA GLU A 22 -67.45 39.95 10.15
C GLU A 22 -66.75 40.93 9.19
N LEU A 23 -65.88 40.45 8.29
CA LEU A 23 -65.20 41.31 7.31
C LEU A 23 -66.09 41.49 6.06
N ASN A 24 -66.40 42.75 5.71
CA ASN A 24 -67.00 43.06 4.41
C ASN A 24 -66.00 42.70 3.27
N GLU A 25 -66.48 42.51 2.03
CA GLU A 25 -65.64 42.10 0.88
C GLU A 25 -64.36 42.98 0.72
N ASP A 26 -64.47 44.28 1.01
CA ASP A 26 -63.35 45.23 0.98
C ASP A 26 -62.30 44.99 2.07
N GLY A 27 -62.71 44.48 3.25
CA GLY A 27 -61.83 44.15 4.37
C GLY A 27 -61.03 42.88 4.14
N GLU A 28 -61.64 41.86 3.54
CA GLU A 28 -60.95 40.64 3.10
C GLU A 28 -59.92 40.96 2.00
N LEU A 29 -60.30 41.79 1.03
CA LEU A 29 -59.42 42.23 -0.05
C LEU A 29 -58.20 43.01 0.48
N TRP A 30 -58.40 43.88 1.48
CA TRP A 30 -57.31 44.61 2.13
C TRP A 30 -56.33 43.68 2.85
N LEU A 31 -56.82 42.66 3.57
CA LEU A 31 -55.97 41.68 4.26
C LEU A 31 -55.14 40.85 3.27
N VAL A 32 -55.72 40.41 2.15
CA VAL A 32 -55.00 39.69 1.09
C VAL A 32 -53.94 40.58 0.45
N TYR A 33 -54.26 41.84 0.17
CA TYR A 33 -53.30 42.81 -0.38
C TYR A 33 -52.12 43.06 0.57
N GLU A 34 -52.39 43.25 1.86
CA GLU A 34 -51.33 43.45 2.86
C GLU A 34 -50.49 42.18 3.05
N GLY A 35 -51.11 40.99 3.02
CA GLY A 35 -50.39 39.71 3.02
C GLY A 35 -49.49 39.52 1.81
N LEU A 36 -49.96 39.86 0.60
CA LEU A 36 -49.18 39.80 -0.63
C LEU A 36 -47.99 40.78 -0.59
N LYS A 37 -48.20 41.98 -0.06
CA LYS A 37 -47.15 42.99 0.12
C LYS A 37 -46.07 42.53 1.11
N GLN A 38 -46.46 41.86 2.19
CA GLN A 38 -45.51 41.25 3.13
C GLN A 38 -44.74 40.09 2.50
N ALA A 39 -45.40 39.23 1.74
CA ALA A 39 -44.77 38.12 1.02
C ALA A 39 -43.76 38.64 -0.03
N ASN A 40 -44.10 39.67 -0.79
CA ASN A 40 -43.20 40.29 -1.75
C ASN A 40 -41.96 40.90 -1.07
N ARG A 41 -42.13 41.61 0.05
CA ARG A 41 -40.99 42.13 0.83
C ARG A 41 -40.07 41.02 1.34
N LEU A 42 -40.63 39.88 1.75
CA LEU A 42 -39.85 38.73 2.21
C LEU A 42 -39.08 38.09 1.05
N LEU A 43 -39.72 37.90 -0.11
CA LEU A 43 -39.08 37.38 -1.31
C LEU A 43 -37.95 38.28 -1.80
N GLU A 44 -38.16 39.60 -1.81
CA GLU A 44 -37.12 40.59 -2.14
C GLU A 44 -35.93 40.50 -1.19
N SER A 45 -36.19 40.38 0.12
CA SER A 45 -35.14 40.22 1.13
C SER A 45 -34.35 38.91 0.95
N GLN A 46 -35.04 37.80 0.68
CA GLN A 46 -34.40 36.51 0.42
C GLN A 46 -33.55 36.54 -0.86
N LEU A 47 -34.08 37.11 -1.94
CA LEU A 47 -33.35 37.26 -3.20
C LEU A 47 -32.10 38.13 -3.01
N GLN A 48 -32.22 39.23 -2.27
CA GLN A 48 -31.08 40.10 -1.98
C GLN A 48 -30.03 39.41 -1.10
N SER A 49 -30.45 38.61 -0.12
CA SER A 49 -29.55 37.81 0.70
C SER A 49 -28.83 36.74 -0.11
N GLN A 50 -29.55 36.03 -0.98
CA GLN A 50 -28.98 35.01 -1.84
C GLN A 50 -27.98 35.61 -2.84
N LYS A 51 -28.31 36.77 -3.44
CA LYS A 51 -27.39 37.50 -4.33
C LYS A 51 -26.09 37.85 -3.62
N ARG A 52 -26.16 38.41 -2.40
CA ARG A 52 -24.97 38.71 -1.59
C ARG A 52 -24.15 37.47 -1.25
N SER A 53 -24.81 36.35 -0.95
CA SER A 53 -24.12 35.08 -0.67
C SER A 53 -23.34 34.60 -1.89
N HIS A 54 -23.95 34.61 -3.08
CA HIS A 54 -23.30 34.23 -4.34
C HIS A 54 -22.15 35.18 -4.71
N GLU A 55 -22.32 36.48 -4.50
CA GLU A 55 -21.25 37.47 -4.72
C GLU A 55 -20.04 37.20 -3.80
N ASN A 56 -20.29 36.90 -2.52
CA ASN A 56 -19.23 36.56 -1.57
C ASN A 56 -18.50 35.25 -1.94
N GLU A 57 -19.24 34.21 -2.35
CA GLU A 57 -18.66 32.93 -2.77
C GLU A 57 -17.83 33.10 -4.06
N ALA A 58 -18.32 33.87 -5.02
CA ALA A 58 -17.58 34.18 -6.23
C ALA A 58 -16.28 34.95 -5.94
N GLU A 59 -16.29 35.86 -4.97
CA GLU A 59 -15.09 36.59 -4.53
C GLU A 59 -14.09 35.67 -3.81
N ALA A 60 -14.57 34.77 -2.95
CA ALA A 60 -13.73 33.78 -2.29
C ALA A 60 -13.02 32.86 -3.30
N LEU A 61 -13.76 32.35 -4.29
CA LEU A 61 -13.21 31.52 -5.37
C LEU A 61 -12.20 32.30 -6.24
N ARG A 62 -12.45 33.58 -6.50
CA ARG A 62 -11.46 34.45 -7.17
C ARG A 62 -10.16 34.58 -6.37
N GLY A 63 -10.26 34.74 -5.06
CA GLY A 63 -9.11 34.77 -4.15
C GLY A 63 -8.31 33.47 -4.17
N GLU A 64 -9.00 32.32 -4.14
CA GLU A 64 -8.36 31.00 -4.20
C GLU A 64 -7.62 30.79 -5.53
N ILE A 65 -8.24 31.16 -6.66
CA ILE A 65 -7.60 31.11 -7.98
C ILE A 65 -6.34 31.98 -8.02
N GLN A 66 -6.36 33.17 -7.41
CA GLN A 66 -5.22 34.06 -7.36
C GLN A 66 -4.08 33.46 -6.51
N SER A 67 -4.39 32.91 -5.34
CA SER A 67 -3.41 32.24 -4.49
C SER A 67 -2.78 31.02 -5.17
N LEU A 68 -3.59 30.21 -5.85
CA LEU A 68 -3.09 29.06 -6.62
C LEU A 68 -2.19 29.48 -7.78
N LYS A 69 -2.50 30.59 -8.46
CA LYS A 69 -1.62 31.15 -9.50
C LYS A 69 -0.28 31.62 -8.94
N GLU A 70 -0.29 32.29 -7.79
CA GLU A 70 0.93 32.74 -7.12
C GLU A 70 1.81 31.55 -6.70
N GLU A 71 1.22 30.50 -6.13
CA GLU A 71 1.96 29.29 -5.76
C GLU A 71 2.49 28.54 -6.99
N ASN A 72 1.71 28.47 -8.07
CA ASN A 72 2.18 27.87 -9.33
C ASN A 72 3.38 28.64 -9.91
N ASN A 73 3.31 29.97 -9.93
CA ASN A 73 4.43 30.81 -10.36
C ASN A 73 5.66 30.61 -9.46
N ARG A 74 5.49 30.52 -8.13
CA ARG A 74 6.57 30.24 -7.19
C ARG A 74 7.24 28.89 -7.48
N GLN A 75 6.45 27.85 -7.71
CA GLN A 75 6.95 26.52 -8.04
C GLN A 75 7.68 26.50 -9.38
N GLN A 76 7.15 27.17 -10.41
CA GLN A 76 7.82 27.31 -11.69
C GLN A 76 9.16 28.06 -11.56
N GLN A 77 9.22 29.09 -10.72
CA GLN A 77 10.45 29.83 -10.45
C GLN A 77 11.50 28.96 -9.75
N LEU A 78 11.10 28.15 -8.76
CA LEU A 78 11.98 27.18 -8.09
C LEU A 78 12.48 26.10 -9.06
N LEU A 79 11.61 25.62 -9.96
CA LEU A 79 11.98 24.64 -10.98
C LEU A 79 12.97 25.25 -11.99
N ALA A 80 12.72 26.48 -12.45
CA ALA A 80 13.61 27.20 -13.36
C ALA A 80 14.98 27.47 -12.71
N GLN A 81 15.01 27.86 -11.44
CA GLN A 81 16.25 28.04 -10.68
C GLN A 81 17.01 26.72 -10.51
N ASN A 82 16.29 25.62 -10.27
CA ASN A 82 16.89 24.28 -10.24
C ASN A 82 17.46 23.87 -11.60
N LEU A 83 16.84 24.24 -12.73
CA LEU A 83 17.34 23.93 -14.07
C LEU A 83 18.53 24.80 -14.52
N GLN A 84 18.73 25.98 -13.92
CA GLN A 84 19.88 26.85 -14.22
C GLN A 84 21.18 26.40 -13.55
N LEU A 85 21.10 25.57 -12.51
CA LEU A 85 22.27 24.99 -11.87
C LEU A 85 22.79 23.79 -12.68
N PRO A 86 24.12 23.67 -12.90
CA PRO A 86 24.71 22.48 -13.50
C PRO A 86 24.22 21.21 -12.79
N PRO A 87 24.01 20.09 -13.51
CA PRO A 87 23.54 18.82 -12.94
C PRO A 87 24.29 18.40 -11.68
N GLU A 88 25.60 18.66 -11.64
CA GLU A 88 26.51 18.33 -10.55
C GLU A 88 26.19 19.12 -9.28
N ALA A 89 25.94 20.43 -9.38
CA ALA A 89 25.61 21.29 -8.25
C ALA A 89 24.24 20.96 -7.63
N ARG A 90 23.29 20.49 -8.46
CA ARG A 90 21.95 20.05 -8.00
C ARG A 90 22.04 18.74 -7.22
N ILE A 91 22.81 17.79 -7.73
CA ILE A 91 23.05 16.51 -7.06
C ILE A 91 23.76 16.75 -5.74
N GLU A 92 24.77 17.63 -5.72
CA GLU A 92 25.52 17.96 -4.51
C GLU A 92 24.64 18.64 -3.45
N ALA A 93 23.83 19.65 -3.81
CA ALA A 93 22.92 20.28 -2.85
C ALA A 93 21.86 19.31 -2.30
N SER A 94 21.32 18.43 -3.15
CA SER A 94 20.36 17.40 -2.72
C SER A 94 21.01 16.37 -1.80
N LEU A 95 22.24 15.94 -2.08
CA LEU A 95 22.99 15.01 -1.24
C LEU A 95 23.35 15.67 0.10
N GLN A 96 23.78 16.93 0.11
CA GLN A 96 24.08 17.67 1.33
C GLN A 96 22.85 17.83 2.23
N HIS A 97 21.68 18.10 1.64
CA HIS A 97 20.43 18.15 2.40
C HIS A 97 20.08 16.79 3.02
N GLU A 98 20.23 15.71 2.25
CA GLU A 98 19.94 14.35 2.74
C GLU A 98 20.93 13.89 3.81
N ILE A 99 22.22 14.23 3.67
CA ILE A 99 23.24 14.02 4.70
C ILE A 99 22.85 14.76 5.98
N THR A 100 22.45 16.03 5.88
CA THR A 100 22.05 16.83 7.05
C THR A 100 20.82 16.25 7.73
N ARG A 101 19.81 15.83 6.96
CA ARG A 101 18.59 15.20 7.46
C ARG A 101 18.88 13.89 8.20
N LEU A 102 19.65 12.99 7.57
CA LEU A 102 20.05 11.70 8.16
C LEU A 102 20.94 11.89 9.39
N THR A 103 21.78 12.92 9.42
CA THR A 103 22.62 13.25 10.57
C THR A 103 21.78 13.65 11.78
N ASN A 104 20.77 14.49 11.57
CA ASN A 104 19.84 14.89 12.64
C ASN A 104 19.00 13.71 13.13
N GLU A 105 18.50 12.87 12.22
CA GLU A 105 17.72 11.68 12.57
C GLU A 105 18.55 10.68 13.41
N ASN A 106 19.82 10.47 13.05
CA ASN A 106 20.72 9.63 13.84
C ASN A 106 21.00 10.21 15.24
N LEU A 107 21.12 11.54 15.37
CA LEU A 107 21.30 12.20 16.66
C LEU A 107 20.08 12.00 17.57
N ASP A 108 18.87 12.21 17.04
CA ASP A 108 17.62 12.00 17.77
C ASP A 108 17.46 10.54 18.24
N LEU A 109 17.82 9.58 17.38
CA LEU A 109 17.79 8.16 17.72
C LEU A 109 18.80 7.82 18.84
N MET A 110 19.99 8.43 18.81
CA MET A 110 20.98 8.27 19.89
C MET A 110 20.46 8.82 21.23
N GLU A 111 19.83 10.00 21.23
CA GLU A 111 19.24 10.57 22.45
C GLU A 111 18.10 9.71 23.00
N GLN A 112 17.26 9.16 22.11
CA GLN A 112 16.20 8.24 22.50
C GLN A 112 16.75 6.95 23.11
N LEU A 113 17.81 6.38 22.52
CA LEU A 113 18.50 5.22 23.06
C LEU A 113 19.04 5.51 24.47
N GLU A 114 19.72 6.63 24.68
CA GLU A 114 20.25 7.00 26.00
C GLU A 114 19.14 7.17 27.05
N LYS A 115 18.00 7.75 26.65
CA LYS A 115 16.82 7.90 27.52
C LYS A 115 16.20 6.55 27.90
N GLN A 116 16.09 5.63 26.93
CA GLN A 116 15.62 4.27 27.19
C GLN A 116 16.59 3.54 28.13
N ASP A 117 17.88 3.69 27.94
CA ASP A 117 18.91 3.04 28.75
C ASP A 117 18.87 3.52 30.22
N LYS A 118 18.66 4.83 30.44
CA LYS A 118 18.41 5.42 31.76
C LYS A 118 17.13 4.86 32.40
N THR A 119 16.09 4.64 31.61
CA THR A 119 14.79 4.10 32.07
C THR A 119 14.93 2.64 32.49
N VAL A 120 15.60 1.82 31.68
CA VAL A 120 15.91 0.42 32.00
C VAL A 120 16.72 0.32 33.30
N ARG A 121 17.72 1.18 33.50
CA ARG A 121 18.50 1.21 34.75
C ARG A 121 17.64 1.56 35.97
N LYS A 122 16.70 2.51 35.84
CA LYS A 122 15.76 2.86 36.92
C LYS A 122 14.82 1.71 37.26
N LEU A 123 14.21 1.10 36.26
CA LEU A 123 13.29 -0.04 36.45
C LEU A 123 14.02 -1.25 37.05
N LYS A 124 15.25 -1.55 36.62
CA LYS A 124 16.08 -2.59 37.24
C LYS A 124 16.37 -2.31 38.72
N LYS A 125 16.65 -1.06 39.09
CA LYS A 125 16.85 -0.66 40.49
C LYS A 125 15.56 -0.84 41.30
N GLN A 126 14.41 -0.41 40.76
CA GLN A 126 13.11 -0.58 41.42
C GLN A 126 12.78 -2.07 41.62
N LEU A 127 12.95 -2.91 40.60
CA LEU A 127 12.75 -4.36 40.69
C LEU A 127 13.63 -5.00 41.76
N LYS A 128 14.90 -4.59 41.89
CA LYS A 128 15.81 -5.09 42.94
C LYS A 128 15.33 -4.69 44.34
N VAL A 129 14.78 -3.49 44.50
CA VAL A 129 14.20 -3.03 45.77
C VAL A 129 12.93 -3.81 46.12
N PHE A 130 12.03 -4.02 45.15
CA PHE A 130 10.82 -4.82 45.36
C PHE A 130 11.14 -6.28 45.68
N ALA A 131 12.08 -6.91 44.96
CA ALA A 131 12.53 -8.27 45.24
C ALA A 131 13.14 -8.40 46.65
N LYS A 132 13.93 -7.41 47.09
CA LYS A 132 14.47 -7.38 48.45
C LYS A 132 13.36 -7.25 49.49
N LYS A 133 12.35 -6.42 49.22
CA LYS A 133 11.21 -6.21 50.12
C LYS A 133 10.29 -7.44 50.23
N ILE A 134 10.17 -8.22 49.15
CA ILE A 134 9.48 -9.52 49.16
C ILE A 134 10.27 -10.54 49.99
N GLY A 135 11.59 -10.64 49.79
CA GLY A 135 12.44 -11.53 50.59
C GLY A 135 12.49 -11.17 52.08
N GLU A 136 12.33 -9.90 52.44
CA GLU A 136 12.23 -9.45 53.84
C GLU A 136 10.85 -9.76 54.47
N LEU A 137 9.81 -10.00 53.66
CA LEU A 137 8.45 -10.35 54.12
C LEU A 137 8.22 -11.87 54.24
N GLU A 138 9.06 -12.71 53.63
CA GLU A 138 8.93 -14.18 53.63
C GLU A 138 9.74 -14.87 54.76
N VAL A 139 10.16 -14.15 55.80
CA VAL A 139 10.65 -14.78 57.03
C VAL A 139 9.47 -15.17 57.92
N GLY A 140 8.85 -16.30 57.57
CA GLY A 140 7.94 -17.04 58.45
C GLY A 140 6.60 -17.38 57.83
N GLN A 141 6.50 -18.55 57.20
CA GLN A 141 5.51 -19.58 57.56
C GLN A 141 5.54 -20.79 56.60
N MET A 142 5.69 -21.95 57.24
CA MET A 142 5.16 -23.29 56.93
C MET A 142 5.62 -24.11 55.71
N GLU A 143 6.34 -25.16 56.10
CA GLU A 143 6.45 -26.51 55.57
C GLU A 143 5.16 -27.13 54.99
N ASN A 144 5.40 -28.07 54.05
CA ASN A 144 4.55 -29.18 53.59
C ASN A 144 3.29 -28.85 52.78
N ILE A 145 3.31 -29.22 51.49
CA ILE A 145 2.39 -30.15 50.79
C ILE A 145 2.78 -30.22 49.29
N SER A 146 2.92 -31.43 48.77
CA SER A 146 2.73 -31.80 47.35
C SER A 146 1.67 -32.92 47.33
N PRO A 147 0.94 -33.24 46.23
CA PRO A 147 1.14 -32.84 44.83
C PRO A 147 -0.16 -32.44 44.06
N GLY A 148 -0.05 -31.69 42.97
CA GLY A 148 -1.18 -31.47 42.06
C GLY A 148 -0.83 -30.60 40.85
N GLN A 149 -0.79 -31.21 39.67
CA GLN A 149 -0.38 -30.64 38.39
C GLN A 149 -1.29 -29.50 37.93
N ILE A 150 -0.80 -28.25 38.03
CA ILE A 150 -1.05 -27.19 37.05
C ILE A 150 0.27 -26.40 36.99
N ILE A 151 1.20 -26.81 36.11
CA ILE A 151 2.39 -26.02 35.84
C ILE A 151 1.96 -24.92 34.88
N ASP A 152 1.45 -23.83 35.44
CA ASP A 152 1.47 -22.52 34.82
C ASP A 152 2.93 -22.06 34.84
N GLU A 153 3.68 -22.48 33.83
CA GLU A 153 5.06 -22.05 33.65
C GLU A 153 5.01 -20.55 33.33
N PRO A 154 5.58 -19.66 34.18
CA PRO A 154 5.77 -18.29 33.76
C PRO A 154 6.64 -18.37 32.51
N ILE A 155 6.13 -17.85 31.39
CA ILE A 155 6.88 -17.65 30.16
C ILE A 155 8.12 -16.85 30.57
N ARG A 156 9.22 -17.57 30.85
CA ARG A 156 10.54 -16.97 30.94
C ARG A 156 10.71 -16.34 29.56
N PRO A 157 10.97 -15.02 29.44
CA PRO A 157 11.65 -14.56 28.26
C PRO A 157 12.98 -15.31 28.29
N VAL A 158 13.03 -16.42 27.55
CA VAL A 158 14.26 -17.12 27.29
C VAL A 158 15.06 -16.09 26.53
N ASN A 159 15.95 -15.38 27.23
CA ASN A 159 17.12 -14.79 26.63
C ASN A 159 17.95 -15.98 26.16
N ILE A 160 17.50 -16.60 25.06
CA ILE A 160 18.37 -17.32 24.16
C ILE A 160 19.41 -16.26 23.83
N PRO A 161 20.69 -16.45 24.17
CA PRO A 161 21.73 -15.66 23.54
C PRO A 161 21.49 -15.87 22.06
N ARG A 162 20.91 -14.88 21.37
CA ARG A 162 20.79 -14.89 19.92
C ARG A 162 22.23 -14.81 19.44
N LYS A 163 22.93 -15.95 19.42
CA LYS A 163 23.93 -16.19 18.41
C LYS A 163 23.20 -15.84 17.12
N GLU A 164 23.64 -14.79 16.45
CA GLU A 164 23.23 -14.54 15.08
C GLU A 164 23.50 -15.85 14.35
N LYS A 165 22.44 -16.64 14.15
CA LYS A 165 22.55 -17.84 13.36
C LYS A 165 22.72 -17.31 11.95
N ASP A 166 23.85 -17.60 11.32
CA ASP A 166 24.00 -17.37 9.91
C ASP A 166 22.99 -18.27 9.20
N PHE A 167 21.83 -17.70 8.91
CA PHE A 167 20.78 -18.38 8.19
C PHE A 167 21.26 -18.58 6.76
N GLN A 168 21.27 -19.84 6.34
CA GLN A 168 21.65 -20.17 4.97
C GLN A 168 20.64 -19.59 3.97
N GLY A 169 19.39 -19.33 4.36
CA GLY A 169 18.34 -18.85 3.44
C GLY A 169 17.57 -20.00 2.78
N MET A 170 17.40 -21.10 3.51
CA MET A 170 16.59 -22.26 3.12
C MET A 170 15.38 -22.35 4.03
N LEU A 171 14.24 -22.79 3.49
CA LEU A 171 13.02 -23.03 4.25
C LEU A 171 12.61 -24.51 4.18
N GLU A 172 12.77 -25.19 5.31
CA GLU A 172 12.33 -26.57 5.47
C GLU A 172 10.81 -26.63 5.65
N TYR A 173 10.19 -27.63 4.99
CA TYR A 173 8.81 -28.04 5.24
C TYR A 173 8.70 -29.56 5.19
N LYS A 174 7.77 -30.13 5.96
CA LYS A 174 7.46 -31.57 5.94
C LYS A 174 6.66 -31.91 4.69
N ARG A 175 6.90 -33.10 4.11
CA ARG A 175 6.21 -33.52 2.88
C ARG A 175 4.70 -33.58 3.07
N GLU A 176 4.23 -33.97 4.25
CA GLU A 176 2.78 -34.00 4.57
C GLU A 176 2.10 -32.62 4.53
N ASP A 177 2.87 -31.55 4.72
CA ASP A 177 2.36 -30.18 4.80
C ASP A 177 2.45 -29.42 3.47
N GLU A 178 2.95 -30.02 2.39
CA GLU A 178 3.10 -29.37 1.08
C GLU A 178 1.79 -28.74 0.58
N GLN A 179 0.66 -29.46 0.72
CA GLN A 179 -0.65 -28.96 0.31
C GLN A 179 -1.08 -27.76 1.16
N LYS A 180 -0.75 -27.72 2.45
CA LYS A 180 -1.04 -26.58 3.33
C LYS A 180 -0.17 -25.38 2.99
N LEU A 181 1.13 -25.62 2.72
CA LEU A 181 2.07 -24.60 2.28
C LEU A 181 1.54 -23.89 1.02
N VAL A 182 1.24 -24.67 -0.01
CA VAL A 182 0.75 -24.15 -1.30
C VAL A 182 -0.62 -23.50 -1.16
N LYS A 183 -1.52 -24.05 -0.33
CA LYS A 183 -2.81 -23.45 -0.03
C LYS A 183 -2.66 -22.05 0.59
N ASN A 184 -1.85 -21.92 1.63
CA ASN A 184 -1.69 -20.66 2.36
C ASN A 184 -0.87 -19.63 1.58
N LEU A 185 0.14 -20.08 0.84
CA LEU A 185 1.06 -19.22 0.11
C LEU A 185 0.53 -18.81 -1.28
N ILE A 186 -0.39 -19.60 -1.87
CA ILE A 186 -0.90 -19.37 -3.22
C ILE A 186 -2.42 -19.24 -3.24
N LEU A 187 -3.15 -20.27 -2.81
CA LEU A 187 -4.62 -20.31 -3.03
C LEU A 187 -5.40 -19.30 -2.17
N GLU A 188 -4.95 -19.06 -0.95
CA GLU A 188 -5.62 -18.20 0.05
C GLU A 188 -4.86 -16.91 0.34
N LEU A 189 -3.72 -16.70 -0.31
CA LEU A 189 -2.92 -15.49 -0.15
C LEU A 189 -3.68 -14.29 -0.73
N LYS A 190 -3.79 -13.22 0.06
CA LYS A 190 -4.40 -11.96 -0.37
C LYS A 190 -3.31 -11.07 -1.01
N PRO A 191 -3.51 -10.58 -2.26
CA PRO A 191 -2.55 -9.70 -2.93
C PRO A 191 -2.19 -8.43 -2.15
N ARG A 192 -3.10 -7.92 -1.31
CA ARG A 192 -2.92 -6.70 -0.49
C ARG A 192 -2.48 -6.96 0.96
N GLY A 193 -1.89 -8.11 1.26
CA GLY A 193 -1.35 -8.37 2.60
C GLY A 193 -0.20 -7.42 2.96
N VAL A 194 -0.12 -6.97 4.22
CA VAL A 194 0.91 -6.01 4.66
C VAL A 194 2.34 -6.48 4.32
N ALA A 195 2.64 -7.75 4.55
CA ALA A 195 3.96 -8.33 4.26
C ALA A 195 4.29 -8.41 2.77
N VAL A 196 3.30 -8.68 1.90
CA VAL A 196 3.53 -8.78 0.45
C VAL A 196 3.63 -7.41 -0.23
N ASN A 197 3.08 -6.37 0.39
CA ASN A 197 3.28 -4.98 -0.04
C ASN A 197 4.67 -4.46 0.37
N LEU A 198 5.21 -4.91 1.51
CA LEU A 198 6.53 -4.49 1.98
C LEU A 198 7.66 -5.11 1.16
N ILE A 199 7.50 -6.37 0.72
CA ILE A 199 8.47 -7.08 -0.11
C ILE A 199 7.77 -7.63 -1.37
N PRO A 200 7.85 -6.90 -2.50
CA PRO A 200 7.29 -7.37 -3.77
C PRO A 200 7.93 -8.71 -4.19
N GLY A 201 7.10 -9.70 -4.48
CA GLY A 201 7.57 -11.04 -4.86
C GLY A 201 7.92 -11.96 -3.68
N LEU A 202 7.56 -11.59 -2.45
CA LEU A 202 7.80 -12.43 -1.26
C LEU A 202 7.34 -13.90 -1.42
N PRO A 203 6.15 -14.21 -1.96
CA PRO A 203 5.75 -15.60 -2.22
C PRO A 203 6.73 -16.35 -3.11
N ALA A 204 7.25 -15.71 -4.16
CA ALA A 204 8.23 -16.30 -5.05
C ALA A 204 9.56 -16.61 -4.34
N TYR A 205 10.04 -15.70 -3.48
CA TYR A 205 11.24 -15.95 -2.68
C TYR A 205 11.04 -17.11 -1.70
N ILE A 206 9.89 -17.18 -1.02
CA ILE A 206 9.57 -18.29 -0.11
C ILE A 206 9.55 -19.63 -0.86
N LEU A 207 8.89 -19.68 -2.02
CA LEU A 207 8.87 -20.87 -2.87
C LEU A 207 10.28 -21.29 -3.30
N PHE A 208 11.11 -20.35 -3.72
CA PHE A 208 12.49 -20.64 -4.11
C PHE A 208 13.33 -21.15 -2.92
N MET A 209 13.19 -20.56 -1.73
CA MET A 209 13.89 -21.05 -0.53
C MET A 209 13.47 -22.48 -0.15
N CYS A 210 12.22 -22.87 -0.42
CA CYS A 210 11.75 -24.26 -0.26
C CYS A 210 12.30 -25.20 -1.34
N VAL A 211 12.37 -24.76 -2.61
CA VAL A 211 13.01 -25.53 -3.69
C VAL A 211 14.49 -25.75 -3.37
N ARG A 212 15.19 -24.70 -2.91
CA ARG A 212 16.61 -24.79 -2.57
C ARG A 212 16.88 -25.74 -1.41
N HIS A 213 15.97 -25.83 -0.45
CA HIS A 213 16.07 -26.82 0.61
C HIS A 213 15.87 -28.26 0.09
N ALA A 214 14.94 -28.47 -0.84
CA ALA A 214 14.73 -29.78 -1.45
C ALA A 214 15.92 -30.20 -2.34
N ASP A 215 16.49 -29.24 -3.08
CA ASP A 215 17.74 -29.41 -3.81
C ASP A 215 18.90 -29.75 -2.87
N TYR A 216 19.08 -29.02 -1.76
CA TYR A 216 20.11 -29.31 -0.75
C TYR A 216 20.02 -30.74 -0.18
N LEU A 217 18.81 -31.27 0.01
CA LEU A 217 18.59 -32.66 0.45
C LEU A 217 18.76 -33.69 -0.67
N ASN A 218 19.02 -33.25 -1.90
CA ASN A 218 19.07 -34.08 -3.10
C ASN A 218 17.78 -34.90 -3.29
N ASP A 219 16.63 -34.28 -3.04
CA ASP A 219 15.30 -34.90 -3.07
C ASP A 219 14.53 -34.50 -4.34
N ASP A 220 14.81 -35.18 -5.46
CA ASP A 220 14.19 -34.92 -6.77
C ASP A 220 12.67 -34.97 -6.70
N GLN A 221 12.10 -35.98 -6.01
CA GLN A 221 10.66 -36.12 -5.90
C GLN A 221 10.02 -34.91 -5.20
N LYS A 222 10.65 -34.36 -4.17
CA LYS A 222 10.17 -33.18 -3.45
C LYS A 222 10.30 -31.91 -4.29
N VAL A 223 11.37 -31.76 -5.09
CA VAL A 223 11.51 -30.66 -6.05
C VAL A 223 10.39 -30.71 -7.09
N ARG A 224 10.19 -31.87 -7.74
CA ARG A 224 9.17 -32.07 -8.77
C ARG A 224 7.75 -31.86 -8.23
N SER A 225 7.47 -32.40 -7.05
CA SER A 225 6.16 -32.23 -6.37
C SER A 225 5.89 -30.76 -6.10
N LEU A 226 6.82 -30.05 -5.45
CA LEU A 226 6.66 -28.64 -5.09
C LEU A 226 6.46 -27.74 -6.31
N LEU A 227 7.27 -27.90 -7.36
CA LEU A 227 7.16 -27.11 -8.58
C LEU A 227 5.83 -27.37 -9.29
N THR A 228 5.42 -28.64 -9.38
CA THR A 228 4.13 -29.02 -9.99
C THR A 228 2.94 -28.46 -9.19
N SER A 229 2.94 -28.63 -7.87
CA SER A 229 1.91 -28.09 -6.97
C SER A 229 1.82 -26.57 -7.04
N THR A 230 2.95 -25.88 -7.17
CA THR A 230 3.04 -24.43 -7.35
C THR A 230 2.40 -23.99 -8.66
N ILE A 231 2.85 -24.55 -9.80
CA ILE A 231 2.35 -24.22 -11.14
C ILE A 231 0.83 -24.45 -11.22
N ASN A 232 0.35 -25.59 -10.73
CA ASN A 232 -1.06 -25.94 -10.76
C ASN A 232 -1.90 -25.01 -9.87
N SER A 233 -1.37 -24.57 -8.73
CA SER A 233 -2.08 -23.68 -7.82
C SER A 233 -2.16 -22.25 -8.35
N ILE A 234 -1.11 -21.76 -9.01
CA ILE A 234 -1.16 -20.46 -9.71
C ILE A 234 -2.23 -20.50 -10.82
N LYS A 235 -2.21 -21.55 -11.66
CA LYS A 235 -3.24 -21.78 -12.68
C LYS A 235 -4.65 -21.82 -12.07
N LYS A 236 -4.81 -22.46 -10.91
CA LYS A 236 -6.10 -22.56 -10.20
C LYS A 236 -6.59 -21.20 -9.69
N VAL A 237 -5.71 -20.36 -9.15
CA VAL A 237 -6.08 -19.01 -8.70
C VAL A 237 -6.51 -18.16 -9.89
N LEU A 238 -5.75 -18.20 -10.98
CA LEU A 238 -6.05 -17.44 -12.20
C LEU A 238 -7.29 -17.93 -12.94
N LYS A 239 -7.65 -19.21 -12.80
CA LYS A 239 -8.93 -19.72 -13.29
C LYS A 239 -10.11 -19.22 -12.44
N LYS A 240 -9.92 -19.05 -11.12
CA LYS A 240 -10.99 -18.65 -10.19
C LYS A 240 -11.19 -17.14 -10.09
N ARG A 241 -10.11 -16.36 -10.20
CA ARG A 241 -10.09 -14.91 -10.01
C ARG A 241 -9.39 -14.23 -11.19
N GLY A 242 -9.63 -14.78 -12.39
CA GLY A 242 -8.94 -14.41 -13.61
C GLY A 242 -9.35 -13.09 -14.24
N ASP A 243 -10.48 -12.55 -13.79
CA ASP A 243 -11.03 -11.28 -14.27
C ASP A 243 -10.63 -10.10 -13.36
N ASP A 244 -10.01 -10.40 -12.21
CA ASP A 244 -9.53 -9.40 -11.26
C ASP A 244 -8.11 -8.95 -11.63
N PHE A 245 -7.99 -7.71 -12.11
CA PHE A 245 -6.71 -7.10 -12.52
C PHE A 245 -5.63 -7.24 -11.43
N GLU A 246 -5.98 -7.01 -10.17
CA GLU A 246 -5.02 -7.06 -9.06
C GLU A 246 -4.47 -8.47 -8.85
N THR A 247 -5.34 -9.48 -8.84
CA THR A 247 -4.92 -10.88 -8.70
C THR A 247 -4.06 -11.32 -9.88
N VAL A 248 -4.44 -10.99 -11.11
CA VAL A 248 -3.67 -11.38 -12.32
C VAL A 248 -2.31 -10.69 -12.35
N SER A 249 -2.26 -9.38 -12.08
CA SER A 249 -1.00 -8.62 -12.01
C SER A 249 -0.08 -9.16 -10.91
N PHE A 250 -0.62 -9.44 -9.71
CA PHE A 250 0.13 -9.99 -8.59
C PHE A 250 0.76 -11.35 -8.91
N TRP A 251 0.01 -12.27 -9.53
CA TRP A 251 0.53 -13.59 -9.90
C TRP A 251 1.45 -13.55 -11.10
N LEU A 252 1.28 -12.60 -12.04
CA LEU A 252 2.26 -12.37 -13.09
C LEU A 252 3.60 -11.95 -12.49
N SER A 253 3.61 -10.92 -11.62
CA SER A 253 4.83 -10.44 -10.96
C SER A 253 5.52 -11.54 -10.15
N ASN A 254 4.78 -12.34 -9.39
CA ASN A 254 5.35 -13.44 -8.61
C ASN A 254 5.86 -14.59 -9.49
N THR A 255 5.17 -14.93 -10.57
CA THR A 255 5.63 -15.98 -11.51
C THR A 255 6.94 -15.57 -12.19
N CYS A 256 7.02 -14.32 -12.67
CA CYS A 256 8.26 -13.77 -13.24
C CYS A 256 9.38 -13.71 -12.19
N ARG A 257 9.10 -13.29 -10.95
CA ARG A 257 10.10 -13.27 -9.88
C ARG A 257 10.61 -14.67 -9.57
N PHE A 258 9.72 -15.67 -9.51
CA PHE A 258 10.10 -17.05 -9.24
C PHE A 258 10.98 -17.62 -10.35
N LEU A 259 10.61 -17.38 -11.62
CA LEU A 259 11.43 -17.71 -12.77
C LEU A 259 12.80 -17.02 -12.71
N HIS A 260 12.86 -15.74 -12.34
CA HIS A 260 14.12 -15.02 -12.16
C HIS A 260 14.98 -15.63 -11.06
N CYS A 261 14.40 -16.05 -9.93
CA CYS A 261 15.15 -16.75 -8.88
C CYS A 261 15.75 -18.06 -9.40
N LEU A 262 14.96 -18.87 -10.14
CA LEU A 262 15.45 -20.11 -10.73
C LEU A 262 16.58 -19.90 -11.75
N LYS A 263 16.60 -18.75 -12.46
CA LYS A 263 17.71 -18.37 -13.35
C LYS A 263 18.92 -17.86 -12.55
N GLN A 264 18.71 -16.87 -11.68
CA GLN A 264 19.73 -16.18 -10.90
C GLN A 264 20.55 -17.12 -10.02
N TYR A 265 19.90 -18.15 -9.48
CA TYR A 265 20.49 -19.14 -8.58
C TYR A 265 20.62 -20.52 -9.24
N SER A 266 20.65 -20.59 -10.57
CA SER A 266 20.85 -21.85 -11.33
C SER A 266 22.26 -22.41 -11.21
N GLY A 267 23.25 -21.57 -10.87
CA GLY A 267 24.67 -21.90 -11.01
C GLY A 267 25.24 -21.59 -12.41
N GLU A 268 24.43 -21.13 -13.35
CA GLU A 268 24.90 -20.74 -14.68
C GLU A 268 25.54 -19.34 -14.66
N GLU A 269 26.78 -19.23 -15.13
CA GLU A 269 27.57 -17.98 -15.13
C GLU A 269 26.85 -16.82 -15.84
N GLY A 270 26.05 -17.14 -16.87
CA GLY A 270 25.26 -16.15 -17.62
C GLY A 270 24.31 -15.35 -16.74
N PHE A 271 23.74 -15.97 -15.71
CA PHE A 271 22.77 -15.35 -14.79
C PHE A 271 23.39 -14.82 -13.49
N MET A 272 24.65 -15.16 -13.22
CA MET A 272 25.36 -14.78 -11.99
C MET A 272 26.12 -13.44 -12.08
N LYS A 273 26.12 -12.79 -13.25
CA LYS A 273 26.90 -11.56 -13.53
C LYS A 273 26.66 -10.41 -12.54
N HIS A 274 25.46 -10.31 -11.98
CA HIS A 274 25.09 -9.25 -11.04
C HIS A 274 24.91 -9.77 -9.60
N ASN A 275 25.27 -11.02 -9.34
CA ASN A 275 25.17 -11.59 -8.00
C ASN A 275 26.32 -11.12 -7.12
N THR A 276 26.03 -10.90 -5.84
CA THR A 276 27.06 -10.78 -4.81
C THR A 276 27.69 -12.14 -4.51
N SER A 277 28.87 -12.16 -3.88
CA SER A 277 29.52 -13.42 -3.46
C SER A 277 28.58 -14.29 -2.59
N ARG A 278 27.88 -13.66 -1.65
CA ARG A 278 26.89 -14.35 -0.78
C ARG A 278 25.69 -14.89 -1.57
N GLN A 279 25.27 -14.24 -2.65
CA GLN A 279 24.19 -14.76 -3.50
C GLN A 279 24.64 -15.98 -4.30
N ASN A 280 25.89 -16.04 -4.72
CA ASN A 280 26.44 -17.19 -5.44
C ASN A 280 26.53 -18.44 -4.55
N GLU A 281 26.74 -18.27 -3.24
CA GLU A 281 26.67 -19.36 -2.26
C GLU A 281 25.25 -19.97 -2.13
N HIS A 282 24.23 -19.29 -2.66
CA HIS A 282 22.83 -19.73 -2.63
C HIS A 282 22.37 -20.36 -3.96
N CYS A 283 23.28 -20.68 -4.88
CA CYS A 283 22.93 -21.41 -6.09
C CYS A 283 22.49 -22.84 -5.76
N LEU A 284 21.60 -23.38 -6.61
CA LEU A 284 21.27 -24.81 -6.60
C LEU A 284 22.52 -25.62 -6.96
N THR A 285 22.66 -26.79 -6.36
CA THR A 285 23.86 -27.61 -6.49
C THR A 285 23.62 -29.00 -7.06
N ASN A 286 22.38 -29.53 -6.99
CA ASN A 286 22.10 -30.91 -7.36
C ASN A 286 21.25 -31.05 -8.64
N PHE A 287 20.26 -30.18 -8.86
CA PHE A 287 19.32 -30.31 -9.97
C PHE A 287 19.36 -29.16 -10.97
N ASP A 288 19.41 -29.48 -12.27
CA ASP A 288 19.09 -28.52 -13.32
C ASP A 288 17.58 -28.45 -13.54
N LEU A 289 17.03 -27.23 -13.42
CA LEU A 289 15.61 -26.94 -13.52
C LEU A 289 15.24 -26.26 -14.84
N ALA A 290 16.07 -26.35 -15.89
CA ALA A 290 15.82 -25.74 -17.20
C ALA A 290 14.43 -26.01 -17.77
N GLU A 291 13.95 -27.26 -17.72
CA GLU A 291 12.60 -27.62 -18.19
C GLU A 291 11.51 -26.91 -17.39
N TYR A 292 11.64 -26.84 -16.06
CA TYR A 292 10.69 -26.11 -15.22
C TYR A 292 10.74 -24.59 -15.46
N ARG A 293 11.92 -24.03 -15.78
CA ARG A 293 12.06 -22.63 -16.17
C ARG A 293 11.29 -22.35 -17.46
N GLN A 294 11.32 -23.25 -18.45
CA GLN A 294 10.52 -23.12 -19.66
C GLN A 294 9.02 -23.17 -19.36
N VAL A 295 8.56 -24.14 -18.57
CA VAL A 295 7.14 -24.26 -18.19
C VAL A 295 6.64 -23.02 -17.43
N LEU A 296 7.47 -22.44 -16.56
CA LEU A 296 7.15 -21.19 -15.85
C LEU A 296 7.15 -19.97 -16.79
N SER A 297 8.02 -19.94 -17.80
CA SER A 297 8.02 -18.91 -18.84
C SER A 297 6.73 -18.96 -19.66
N ASP A 298 6.32 -20.15 -20.10
CA ASP A 298 5.06 -20.35 -20.84
C ASP A 298 3.84 -19.98 -19.98
N LEU A 299 3.88 -20.33 -18.69
CA LEU A 299 2.88 -19.88 -17.74
C LEU A 299 2.85 -18.35 -17.68
N ALA A 300 3.98 -17.67 -17.46
CA ALA A 300 4.04 -16.20 -17.39
C ALA A 300 3.47 -15.51 -18.63
N ILE A 301 3.74 -16.05 -19.83
CA ILE A 301 3.15 -15.57 -21.09
C ILE A 301 1.62 -15.68 -21.06
N GLN A 302 1.08 -16.81 -20.60
CA GLN A 302 -0.37 -16.99 -20.47
C GLN A 302 -1.00 -15.99 -19.48
N ILE A 303 -0.35 -15.75 -18.33
CA ILE A 303 -0.83 -14.77 -17.34
C ILE A 303 -0.77 -13.35 -17.94
N TYR A 304 0.29 -13.02 -18.67
CA TYR A 304 0.43 -11.72 -19.32
C TYR A 304 -0.68 -11.48 -20.36
N GLN A 305 -0.95 -12.46 -21.22
CA GLN A 305 -2.05 -12.38 -22.18
C GLN A 305 -3.41 -12.19 -21.48
N GLN A 306 -3.62 -12.88 -20.36
CA GLN A 306 -4.81 -12.70 -19.54
C GLN A 306 -4.89 -11.28 -18.95
N LEU A 307 -3.78 -10.74 -18.45
CA LEU A 307 -3.71 -9.37 -17.92
C LEU A 307 -4.11 -8.33 -18.96
N VAL A 308 -3.61 -8.48 -20.20
CA VAL A 308 -3.95 -7.58 -21.31
C VAL A 308 -5.45 -7.62 -21.61
N ARG A 309 -6.07 -8.81 -21.63
CA ARG A 309 -7.53 -8.95 -21.83
C ARG A 309 -8.33 -8.27 -20.71
N VAL A 310 -7.91 -8.44 -19.45
CA VAL A 310 -8.56 -7.79 -18.31
C VAL A 310 -8.47 -6.27 -18.43
N LEU A 311 -7.30 -5.74 -18.77
CA LEU A 311 -7.10 -4.30 -19.02
C LEU A 311 -7.96 -3.80 -20.16
N GLU A 312 -8.02 -4.53 -21.28
CA GLU A 312 -8.84 -4.18 -22.44
C GLU A 312 -10.32 -4.08 -22.05
N ASN A 313 -10.84 -5.05 -21.29
CA ASN A 313 -12.22 -5.04 -20.81
C ASN A 313 -12.54 -3.85 -19.90
N ILE A 314 -11.56 -3.39 -19.10
CA ILE A 314 -11.70 -2.21 -18.25
C ILE A 314 -11.67 -0.92 -19.09
N LEU A 315 -10.77 -0.84 -20.07
CA LEU A 315 -10.53 0.38 -20.86
C LEU A 315 -11.54 0.59 -22.00
N GLN A 316 -12.00 -0.47 -22.69
CA GLN A 316 -12.90 -0.37 -23.86
C GLN A 316 -14.16 0.49 -23.60
N PRO A 317 -14.89 0.34 -22.47
CA PRO A 317 -16.07 1.16 -22.19
C PRO A 317 -15.75 2.63 -21.92
N MET A 318 -14.53 2.93 -21.45
CA MET A 318 -14.08 4.31 -21.24
C MET A 318 -13.73 4.98 -22.56
N ILE A 319 -13.04 4.25 -23.45
CA ILE A 319 -12.68 4.74 -24.78
C ILE A 319 -13.94 5.03 -25.62
N GLY A 320 -14.95 4.16 -25.60
CA GLY A 320 -16.19 4.34 -26.38
C GLY A 320 -17.12 5.46 -25.90
N LYS A 321 -17.05 5.87 -24.62
CA LYS A 321 -17.82 7.01 -24.08
C LYS A 321 -17.16 8.36 -24.38
N THR A 322 -15.87 8.36 -24.66
CA THR A 322 -15.14 9.48 -25.26
C THR A 322 -15.20 9.32 -26.78
N SER A 323 -16.37 9.53 -27.39
CA SER A 323 -16.37 10.01 -28.77
C SER A 323 -15.63 11.34 -28.76
N VAL A 324 -14.32 11.28 -28.99
CA VAL A 324 -13.49 12.43 -29.32
C VAL A 324 -14.18 13.07 -30.53
N PRO A 325 -14.73 14.30 -30.42
CA PRO A 325 -15.12 15.04 -31.61
C PRO A 325 -13.87 15.14 -32.46
N GLU A 326 -13.96 14.73 -33.72
CA GLU A 326 -12.88 14.73 -34.69
C GLU A 326 -12.08 16.05 -34.63
N HIS A 327 -10.96 16.04 -33.93
CA HIS A 327 -9.89 16.98 -34.16
C HIS A 327 -8.85 16.22 -34.96
N HIS A 328 -8.87 16.51 -36.26
CA HIS A 328 -7.95 16.05 -37.28
C HIS A 328 -6.49 16.09 -36.78
N ILE A 329 -6.00 14.96 -36.28
CA ILE A 329 -4.57 14.68 -36.26
C ILE A 329 -4.34 13.63 -37.34
N ARG A 330 -4.00 14.15 -38.52
CA ARG A 330 -3.53 13.37 -39.66
C ARG A 330 -2.12 12.87 -39.31
N LEU A 331 -2.00 11.66 -38.78
CA LEU A 331 -0.71 10.97 -38.72
C LEU A 331 -0.45 10.31 -40.09
N PRO A 332 0.77 10.44 -40.64
CA PRO A 332 1.10 9.83 -41.92
C PRO A 332 1.17 8.31 -41.72
N ALA A 333 0.55 7.57 -42.64
CA ALA A 333 0.65 6.13 -42.71
C ALA A 333 2.11 5.74 -43.00
N SER A 334 2.73 4.92 -42.14
CA SER A 334 3.89 4.12 -42.51
C SER A 334 3.62 2.66 -42.17
N GLU A 335 3.32 1.92 -43.23
CA GLU A 335 3.64 0.52 -43.50
C GLU A 335 3.88 -0.43 -42.32
N ALA A 336 2.96 -1.39 -42.24
CA ALA A 336 3.16 -2.65 -41.55
C ALA A 336 4.35 -3.42 -42.14
N SER A 337 5.38 -3.63 -41.33
CA SER A 337 6.28 -4.77 -41.48
C SER A 337 6.77 -5.19 -40.10
N GLY A 338 6.62 -6.47 -39.79
CA GLY A 338 6.75 -7.02 -38.45
C GLY A 338 8.12 -6.82 -37.83
N THR A 339 8.13 -6.56 -36.52
CA THR A 339 9.26 -6.79 -35.61
C THR A 339 8.72 -6.94 -34.19
N CYS A 340 8.35 -8.17 -33.83
CA CYS A 340 8.22 -8.57 -32.43
C CYS A 340 9.54 -9.22 -32.01
N VAL A 341 10.61 -8.44 -31.94
CA VAL A 341 11.90 -8.85 -31.34
C VAL A 341 12.56 -7.58 -30.79
N LEU A 342 12.35 -7.27 -29.51
CA LEU A 342 13.14 -6.27 -28.76
C LEU A 342 12.80 -6.37 -27.26
N TRP A 343 13.15 -7.50 -26.65
CA TRP A 343 13.35 -7.61 -25.18
C TRP A 343 14.63 -8.36 -24.79
N GLU A 344 15.49 -8.66 -25.76
CA GLU A 344 16.88 -9.10 -25.55
C GLU A 344 17.77 -8.23 -26.44
N HIS A 345 18.92 -7.78 -25.94
CA HIS A 345 19.84 -6.79 -26.50
C HIS A 345 19.57 -5.31 -26.18
N LYS A 346 19.76 -4.96 -24.90
CA LYS A 346 20.36 -3.65 -24.56
C LYS A 346 21.28 -3.75 -23.34
N VAL A 347 22.29 -4.60 -23.44
CA VAL A 347 23.54 -4.46 -22.69
C VAL A 347 24.67 -4.87 -23.63
N VAL A 348 25.77 -4.11 -23.60
CA VAL A 348 27.00 -4.24 -24.40
C VAL A 348 26.98 -3.51 -25.75
N LYS A 349 27.43 -2.25 -25.72
CA LYS A 349 28.47 -1.73 -26.62
C LYS A 349 29.04 -0.44 -26.01
N SER A 350 30.15 -0.57 -25.31
CA SER A 350 31.10 0.52 -25.09
C SER A 350 31.87 0.73 -26.41
N PRO A 351 32.10 1.97 -26.89
CA PRO A 351 33.01 2.20 -27.99
C PRO A 351 34.46 2.07 -27.49
N GLN A 352 35.26 1.28 -28.20
CA GLN A 352 36.70 1.49 -28.25
C GLN A 352 36.93 2.75 -29.10
N ASP A 353 37.50 3.78 -28.50
CA ASP A 353 38.77 4.41 -28.89
C ASP A 353 39.26 5.30 -27.75
#